data_AF-M3JTN8-F1
#
_entry.id   AF-M3JTN8-F1
#
_cell.length_a   1.000
_cell.length_b   1.000
_cell.length_c   1.000
_cell.angle_alpha   90.00
_cell.angle_beta   90.00
_cell.angle_gamma   90.00
#
_symmetry.space_group_name_H-M   'P 1'
#
loop_
_entity.id
_entity.type
_entity.pdbx_description
1 polymer ?
#
loop_
_entity_poly.entity_id
_entity_poly.type
_entity_poly.pdbx_seq_one_letter_code
_entity_poly.pdbx_strand_id
1 'polypeptide(L)'
;MSDDSVGEDSTYGQTPALPLNSDTLDEVSQYLLSVRTEASEGPIVSFIKREEEEEVNTSYPVESQSEGVSNVWFDKVLEEFLFIKQQLQSTRHIPVSDTSIPATTSEWRKFLLEEPPEISYFFTAMNRQDNFKLLAHITRWLSITSRPTLSQWIWKLFLRIDNTLDANETSTIRDLGKKALKIKAKQSESETEVDSISKYTVDMILIIIGKYFGQLDLLS
;
A
#
# COMPACT_ATOMS: atom_id res chain seq x y z
N MET A 1 -38.82 18.93 38.92
CA MET A 1 -38.12 19.22 37.65
C MET A 1 -36.86 18.38 37.75
N SER A 2 -37.03 17.10 37.44
CA SER A 2 -36.03 16.06 37.69
C SER A 2 -35.68 15.48 36.34
N ASP A 3 -34.39 15.48 36.11
CA ASP A 3 -33.66 15.22 34.88
C ASP A 3 -33.36 13.72 34.82
N ASP A 4 -34.16 12.95 34.08
CA ASP A 4 -33.87 11.54 33.81
C ASP A 4 -33.07 11.42 32.51
N SER A 5 -31.76 11.47 32.69
CA SER A 5 -30.75 11.10 31.71
C SER A 5 -30.89 9.61 31.39
N VAL A 6 -31.63 9.28 30.32
CA VAL A 6 -31.54 7.98 29.67
C VAL A 6 -30.16 7.90 29.04
N GLY A 7 -29.27 7.14 29.67
CA GLY A 7 -27.93 6.86 29.14
C GLY A 7 -28.02 6.17 27.79
N GLU A 8 -27.84 6.94 26.72
CA GLU A 8 -27.59 6.45 25.37
C GLU A 8 -26.19 5.81 25.33
N ASP A 9 -26.09 4.53 25.70
CA ASP A 9 -24.87 3.76 25.46
C ASP A 9 -24.85 3.32 23.99
N SER A 10 -24.54 4.27 23.11
CA SER A 10 -24.46 4.10 21.65
C SER A 10 -23.22 3.31 21.21
N THR A 11 -22.49 2.69 22.12
CA THR A 11 -21.14 2.16 21.87
C THR A 11 -21.16 0.89 21.01
N TYR A 12 -22.26 0.13 20.98
CA TYR A 12 -22.35 -1.14 20.24
C TYR A 12 -23.67 -1.39 19.48
N GLY A 13 -24.44 -0.34 19.18
CA GLY A 13 -25.64 -0.45 18.33
C GLY A 13 -26.78 -1.32 18.87
N GLN A 14 -26.66 -1.84 20.10
CA GLN A 14 -27.71 -2.58 20.76
C GLN A 14 -28.62 -1.59 21.50
N THR A 15 -29.61 -1.06 20.78
CA THR A 15 -30.70 -0.31 21.42
C THR A 15 -31.74 -1.30 21.94
N PRO A 16 -32.26 -1.13 23.17
CA PRO A 16 -33.35 -1.94 23.67
C PRO A 16 -34.55 -1.83 22.73
N ALA A 17 -34.98 -2.94 22.12
CA ALA A 17 -36.08 -2.95 21.16
C ALA A 17 -37.46 -2.73 21.82
N LEU A 18 -37.56 -2.93 23.14
CA LEU A 18 -38.80 -2.83 23.91
C LEU A 18 -38.66 -1.79 25.02
N PRO A 19 -39.59 -0.82 25.13
CA PRO A 19 -39.60 0.15 26.20
C PRO A 19 -40.00 -0.51 27.52
N LEU A 20 -39.22 -0.27 28.57
CA LEU A 20 -39.56 -0.66 29.94
C LEU A 20 -40.14 0.56 30.65
N ASN A 21 -41.47 0.69 30.67
CA ASN A 21 -42.12 1.68 31.52
C ASN A 21 -42.32 1.06 32.90
N SER A 22 -41.64 1.58 33.92
CA SER A 22 -41.82 1.16 35.33
C SER A 22 -43.23 1.43 35.87
N ASP A 23 -43.96 2.32 35.20
CA ASP A 23 -45.23 2.87 35.69
C ASP A 23 -46.45 2.05 35.23
N THR A 24 -46.26 1.14 34.26
CA THR A 24 -47.28 0.19 33.82
C THR A 24 -47.00 -1.17 34.43
N LEU A 25 -47.81 -1.57 35.41
CA LEU A 25 -47.86 -2.91 36.01
C LEU A 25 -48.44 -3.94 35.01
N ASP A 26 -47.89 -4.00 33.80
CA ASP A 26 -48.24 -5.02 32.81
C ASP A 26 -47.42 -6.29 33.05
N GLU A 27 -48.04 -7.45 32.87
CA GLU A 27 -47.43 -8.77 33.11
C GLU A 27 -46.18 -8.96 32.24
N VAL A 28 -46.21 -8.41 31.02
CA VAL A 28 -45.10 -8.39 30.07
C VAL A 28 -43.92 -7.57 30.59
N SER A 29 -44.17 -6.41 31.18
CA SER A 29 -43.11 -5.55 31.74
C SER A 29 -42.43 -6.21 32.94
N GLN A 30 -43.19 -6.90 33.79
CA GLN A 30 -42.63 -7.66 34.91
C GLN A 30 -41.76 -8.82 34.43
N TYR A 31 -42.19 -9.54 33.38
CA TYR A 31 -41.40 -10.61 32.77
C TYR A 31 -40.10 -10.08 32.15
N LEU A 32 -40.14 -8.97 31.42
CA LEU A 32 -38.92 -8.39 30.82
C LEU A 32 -37.94 -7.89 31.90
N LEU A 33 -38.43 -7.38 33.02
CA LEU A 33 -37.58 -7.04 34.17
C LEU A 33 -36.94 -8.28 34.78
N SER A 34 -37.67 -9.38 34.94
CA SER A 34 -37.11 -10.63 35.47
C SER A 34 -36.06 -11.25 34.54
N VAL A 35 -36.26 -11.19 33.22
CA VAL A 35 -35.27 -11.66 32.24
C VAL A 35 -34.01 -10.80 32.27
N ARG A 36 -34.15 -9.48 32.48
CA ARG A 36 -32.99 -8.59 32.59
C ARG A 36 -32.18 -8.85 33.85
N THR A 37 -32.85 -9.11 34.98
CA THR A 37 -32.16 -9.48 36.22
C THR A 37 -31.43 -10.82 36.05
N GLU A 38 -32.09 -11.83 35.48
CA GLU A 38 -31.47 -13.13 35.22
C GLU A 38 -30.27 -13.03 34.26
N ALA A 39 -30.40 -12.26 33.17
CA ALA A 39 -29.30 -12.04 32.22
C ALA A 39 -28.13 -11.26 32.84
N SER A 40 -28.39 -10.37 33.82
CA SER A 40 -27.34 -9.65 34.54
C SER A 40 -26.59 -10.49 35.57
N GLU A 41 -27.20 -11.58 36.02
CA GLU A 41 -26.59 -12.57 36.93
C GLU A 41 -25.69 -13.56 36.17
N GLY A 42 -25.91 -13.73 34.86
CA GLY A 42 -25.09 -14.56 33.99
C GLY A 42 -23.75 -13.93 33.59
N PRO A 43 -22.74 -14.74 33.21
CA PRO A 43 -21.49 -14.21 32.67
C PRO A 43 -21.73 -13.59 31.29
N ILE A 44 -21.27 -12.35 31.09
CA ILE A 44 -21.38 -11.60 29.81
C ILE A 44 -20.72 -12.35 28.65
N VAL A 45 -19.63 -13.08 28.92
CA VAL A 45 -18.92 -13.91 27.96
C VAL A 45 -18.59 -15.24 28.61
N SER A 46 -18.98 -16.34 27.96
CA SER A 46 -18.61 -17.69 28.35
C SER A 46 -17.67 -18.29 27.30
N PHE A 47 -16.48 -18.72 27.74
CA PHE A 47 -15.53 -19.43 26.88
C PHE A 47 -15.73 -20.93 27.04
N ILE A 48 -16.21 -21.59 25.99
CA ILE A 48 -16.36 -23.04 25.96
C ILE A 48 -15.11 -23.61 25.28
N LYS A 49 -14.33 -24.39 26.03
CA LYS A 49 -13.25 -25.18 25.44
C LYS A 49 -13.88 -26.27 24.57
N ARG A 50 -13.67 -26.19 23.26
CA ARG A 50 -14.00 -27.28 22.33
C ARG A 50 -12.93 -28.36 22.52
N GLU A 51 -13.34 -29.61 22.68
CA GLU A 51 -12.42 -30.76 22.63
C GLU A 51 -11.66 -30.70 21.31
N GLU A 52 -10.35 -30.89 21.37
CA GLU A 52 -9.38 -30.66 20.29
C GLU A 52 -9.72 -31.51 19.06
N GLU A 53 -10.56 -30.99 18.17
CA GLU A 53 -10.60 -31.41 16.78
C GLU A 53 -9.34 -30.86 16.10
N GLU A 54 -8.59 -31.78 15.49
CA GLU A 54 -7.29 -31.63 14.82
C GLU A 54 -6.96 -30.20 14.39
N GLU A 55 -5.79 -29.71 14.84
CA GLU A 55 -5.22 -28.42 14.47
C GLU A 55 -5.32 -28.20 12.96
N VAL A 56 -6.30 -27.39 12.54
CA VAL A 56 -6.30 -26.80 11.21
C VAL A 56 -5.09 -25.90 11.17
N ASN A 57 -4.02 -26.41 10.56
CA ASN A 57 -2.78 -25.70 10.34
C ASN A 57 -3.04 -24.50 9.42
N THR A 58 -3.53 -23.40 9.99
CA THR A 58 -3.52 -22.09 9.36
C THR A 58 -2.07 -21.64 9.34
N SER A 59 -1.37 -22.08 8.30
CA SER A 59 -0.09 -21.52 7.86
C SER A 59 -0.30 -20.03 7.61
N TYR A 60 0.03 -19.21 8.61
CA TYR A 60 0.29 -17.80 8.40
C TYR A 60 1.69 -17.69 7.79
N PRO A 61 1.88 -16.85 6.76
CA PRO A 61 3.19 -16.64 6.20
C PRO A 61 4.07 -16.05 7.31
N VAL A 62 5.15 -16.77 7.61
CA VAL A 62 6.20 -16.37 8.55
C VAL A 62 6.68 -14.97 8.17
N GLU A 63 6.45 -13.99 9.04
CA GLU A 63 7.16 -12.72 8.99
C GLU A 63 8.65 -13.01 9.17
N SER A 64 9.36 -13.08 8.05
CA SER A 64 10.81 -13.02 8.04
C SER A 64 11.19 -11.67 8.62
N GLN A 65 11.67 -11.68 9.87
CA GLN A 65 12.34 -10.56 10.48
C GLN A 65 13.56 -10.21 9.61
N SER A 66 13.40 -9.27 8.68
CA SER A 66 14.53 -8.70 7.97
C SER A 66 15.22 -7.76 8.93
N GLU A 67 16.31 -8.26 9.52
CA GLU A 67 17.28 -7.49 10.29
C GLU A 67 17.55 -6.15 9.61
N GLY A 68 17.54 -5.09 10.43
CA GLY A 68 17.72 -3.71 10.01
C GLY A 68 19.09 -3.44 9.41
N VAL A 69 19.29 -3.83 8.15
CA VAL A 69 20.39 -3.30 7.34
C VAL A 69 19.95 -1.91 6.86
N SER A 70 20.09 -0.92 7.74
CA SER A 70 20.21 0.48 7.34
C SER A 70 21.49 0.58 6.52
N ASN A 71 21.38 0.24 5.24
CA ASN A 71 22.49 0.42 4.33
C ASN A 71 22.59 1.94 4.16
N VAL A 72 23.70 2.53 4.61
CA VAL A 72 23.96 3.98 4.51
C VAL A 72 23.71 4.48 3.08
N TRP A 73 23.89 3.62 2.08
CA TRP A 73 23.53 3.90 0.70
C TRP A 73 22.01 4.06 0.48
N PHE A 74 21.17 3.18 1.03
CA PHE A 74 19.72 3.27 0.94
C PHE A 74 19.18 4.56 1.56
N ASP A 75 19.70 4.93 2.73
CA ASP A 75 19.27 6.15 3.43
C ASP A 75 19.60 7.40 2.61
N LYS A 76 20.79 7.45 1.99
CA LYS A 76 21.18 8.54 1.07
C LYS A 76 20.29 8.63 -0.16
N VAL A 77 20.00 7.49 -0.80
CA VAL A 77 19.11 7.46 -1.98
C VAL A 77 17.72 7.98 -1.63
N LEU A 78 17.19 7.58 -0.46
CA LEU A 78 15.89 8.03 -0.01
C LEU A 78 15.89 9.52 0.36
N GLU A 79 16.94 10.01 1.01
CA GLU A 79 17.11 11.43 1.32
C GLU A 79 17.16 12.29 0.05
N GLU A 80 17.99 11.91 -0.93
CA GLU A 80 18.06 12.58 -2.24
C GLU A 80 16.72 12.54 -2.96
N PHE A 81 16.04 11.39 -2.95
CA PHE A 81 14.72 11.24 -3.55
C PHE A 81 13.69 12.20 -2.95
N LEU A 82 13.61 12.27 -1.61
CA LEU A 82 12.69 13.15 -0.90
C LEU A 82 13.01 14.62 -1.13
N PHE A 83 14.30 14.97 -1.10
CA PHE A 83 14.77 16.33 -1.35
C PHE A 83 14.38 16.82 -2.75
N ILE A 84 14.64 16.00 -3.78
CA ILE A 84 14.26 16.33 -5.17
C ILE A 84 12.74 16.42 -5.29
N LYS A 85 12.00 15.49 -4.69
CA LYS A 85 10.54 15.49 -4.75
C LYS A 85 9.94 16.76 -4.14
N GLN A 86 10.45 17.20 -3.00
CA GLN A 86 10.01 18.44 -2.35
C GLN A 86 10.29 19.68 -3.20
N GLN A 87 11.46 19.75 -3.85
CA GLN A 87 11.78 20.84 -4.77
C GLN A 87 10.82 20.86 -5.96
N LEU A 88 10.51 19.70 -6.54
CA LEU A 88 9.61 19.60 -7.69
C LEU A 88 8.19 20.05 -7.34
N GLN A 89 7.68 19.64 -6.17
CA GLN A 89 6.36 20.10 -5.70
C GLN A 89 6.29 21.61 -5.49
N SER A 90 7.40 22.24 -5.13
CA SER A 90 7.51 23.69 -4.94
C SER A 90 7.73 24.46 -6.25
N THR A 91 8.10 23.76 -7.32
CA THR A 91 8.45 24.37 -8.60
C THR A 91 7.22 24.52 -9.48
N ARG A 92 7.06 25.71 -10.08
CA ARG A 92 6.00 25.92 -11.08
C ARG A 92 6.40 25.24 -12.39
N HIS A 93 5.67 24.19 -12.77
CA HIS A 93 5.90 23.50 -14.04
C HIS A 93 5.36 24.33 -15.21
N ILE A 94 6.21 24.57 -16.21
CA ILE A 94 5.86 25.29 -17.43
C ILE A 94 5.28 24.26 -18.42
N PRO A 95 4.08 24.49 -19.00
CA PRO A 95 3.52 23.60 -20.00
C PRO A 95 4.42 23.56 -21.24
N VAL A 96 4.88 22.37 -21.59
CA VAL A 96 5.69 22.14 -22.79
C VAL A 96 4.74 22.08 -24.00
N SER A 97 5.08 22.75 -25.10
CA SER A 97 4.18 22.93 -26.25
C SER A 97 3.94 21.65 -27.07
N ASP A 98 4.81 20.65 -26.98
CA ASP A 98 4.72 19.39 -27.74
C ASP A 98 4.44 18.20 -26.80
N THR A 99 3.19 18.08 -26.34
CA THR A 99 2.74 16.96 -25.51
C THR A 99 2.17 15.83 -26.37
N SER A 100 3.02 15.08 -27.08
CA SER A 100 2.59 13.81 -27.65
C SER A 100 2.69 12.72 -26.59
N ILE A 101 1.54 12.19 -26.16
CA ILE A 101 1.48 11.03 -25.24
C ILE A 101 1.24 9.79 -26.11
N PRO A 102 2.09 8.77 -26.04
CA PRO A 102 1.87 7.53 -26.76
C PRO A 102 0.53 6.88 -26.37
N ALA A 103 -0.29 6.51 -27.36
CA ALA A 103 -1.57 5.87 -27.11
C ALA A 103 -1.44 4.35 -27.04
N THR A 104 -0.46 3.79 -27.77
CA THR A 104 -0.31 2.33 -27.92
C THR A 104 0.90 1.78 -27.18
N THR A 105 0.83 0.50 -26.80
CA THR A 105 1.94 -0.20 -26.13
C THR A 105 3.22 -0.22 -26.97
N SER A 106 3.10 -0.29 -28.29
CA SER A 106 4.24 -0.30 -29.21
C SER A 106 4.96 1.04 -29.27
N GLU A 107 4.21 2.15 -29.21
CA GLU A 107 4.77 3.50 -29.16
C GLU A 107 5.43 3.77 -27.80
N TRP A 108 4.81 3.35 -26.69
CA TRP A 108 5.43 3.41 -25.37
C TRP A 108 6.77 2.69 -25.32
N ARG A 109 6.88 1.54 -26.00
CA ARG A 109 8.14 0.79 -26.07
C ARG A 109 9.22 1.58 -26.80
N LYS A 110 8.87 2.21 -27.93
CA LYS A 110 9.79 3.09 -28.69
C LYS A 110 10.17 4.31 -27.87
N PHE A 111 9.23 4.87 -27.12
CA PHE A 111 9.47 6.05 -26.29
C PHE A 111 10.40 5.75 -25.10
N LEU A 112 10.25 4.58 -24.45
CA LEU A 112 11.15 4.16 -23.37
C LEU A 112 12.55 3.75 -23.85
N LEU A 113 12.74 3.52 -25.16
CA LEU A 113 14.06 3.30 -25.76
C LEU A 113 14.88 4.61 -25.81
N GLU A 114 14.20 5.76 -25.87
CA GLU A 114 14.79 7.09 -25.90
C GLU A 114 15.06 7.61 -24.48
N GLU A 115 15.83 8.70 -24.39
CA GLU A 115 16.10 9.37 -23.13
C GLU A 115 14.81 9.94 -22.53
N PRO A 116 14.61 9.86 -21.20
CA PRO A 116 13.39 10.30 -20.58
C PRO A 116 13.23 11.83 -20.68
N PRO A 117 12.05 12.33 -21.09
CA PRO A 117 11.75 13.75 -21.14
C PRO A 117 12.00 14.45 -19.81
N GLU A 118 12.12 15.78 -19.85
CA GLU A 118 12.23 16.58 -18.64
C GLU A 118 11.08 16.27 -17.66
N ILE A 119 11.36 16.35 -16.36
CA ILE A 119 10.37 16.03 -15.33
C ILE A 119 9.08 16.87 -15.49
N SER A 120 9.19 18.10 -15.98
CA SER A 120 8.07 18.99 -16.31
C SER A 120 7.03 18.36 -17.26
N TYR A 121 7.44 17.47 -18.16
CA TYR A 121 6.53 16.71 -19.03
C TYR A 121 5.58 15.81 -18.22
N PHE A 122 6.08 15.11 -17.20
CA PHE A 122 5.26 14.22 -16.36
C PHE A 122 4.25 14.98 -15.49
N PHE A 123 4.50 16.26 -15.21
CA PHE A 123 3.59 17.13 -14.47
C PHE A 123 2.55 17.81 -15.35
N THR A 124 2.86 18.06 -16.62
CA THR A 124 2.02 18.86 -17.54
C THR A 124 1.28 18.02 -18.56
N ALA A 125 1.92 17.01 -19.13
CA ALA A 125 1.33 16.13 -20.15
C ALA A 125 0.63 14.92 -19.52
N MET A 126 1.25 14.26 -18.54
CA MET A 126 0.76 12.97 -18.03
C MET A 126 -0.19 13.12 -16.83
N ASN A 127 -1.37 12.53 -16.93
CA ASN A 127 -2.28 12.39 -15.80
C ASN A 127 -1.85 11.21 -14.89
N ARG A 128 -2.49 11.10 -13.72
CA ARG A 128 -2.20 10.03 -12.75
C ARG A 128 -2.34 8.63 -13.35
N GLN A 129 -3.40 8.37 -14.10
CA GLN A 129 -3.65 7.07 -14.70
C GLN A 129 -2.57 6.67 -15.72
N ASP A 130 -2.09 7.61 -16.52
CA ASP A 130 -1.08 7.36 -17.55
C ASP A 130 0.29 7.08 -16.93
N ASN A 131 0.61 7.70 -15.79
CA ASN A 131 1.81 7.37 -15.00
C ASN A 131 1.76 5.91 -14.52
N PHE A 132 0.61 5.44 -14.00
CA PHE A 132 0.46 4.04 -13.57
C PHE A 132 0.37 3.04 -14.72
N LYS A 133 -0.25 3.41 -15.85
CA LYS A 133 -0.20 2.58 -17.08
C LYS A 133 1.25 2.43 -17.55
N LEU A 134 2.02 3.52 -17.57
CA LEU A 134 3.43 3.47 -17.93
C LEU A 134 4.23 2.60 -16.94
N LEU A 135 3.95 2.73 -15.64
CA LEU A 135 4.55 1.87 -14.62
C LEU A 135 4.26 0.39 -14.90
N ALA A 136 3.01 0.03 -15.23
CA ALA A 136 2.63 -1.34 -15.59
C ALA A 136 3.29 -1.84 -16.89
N HIS A 137 3.58 -0.96 -17.85
CA HIS A 137 4.38 -1.28 -19.03
C HIS A 137 5.84 -1.57 -18.64
N ILE A 138 6.43 -0.71 -17.80
CA ILE A 138 7.79 -0.88 -17.30
C ILE A 138 7.92 -2.19 -16.51
N THR A 139 6.96 -2.55 -15.64
CA THR A 139 6.96 -3.83 -14.91
C THR A 139 7.05 -5.03 -15.85
N ARG A 140 6.40 -4.97 -17.01
CA ARG A 140 6.46 -6.04 -18.03
C ARG A 140 7.80 -6.11 -18.74
N TRP A 141 8.46 -4.97 -18.94
CA TRP A 141 9.72 -4.86 -19.67
C TRP A 141 10.97 -4.89 -18.78
N LEU A 142 10.80 -4.80 -17.46
CA LEU A 142 11.88 -4.97 -16.51
C LEU A 142 12.47 -6.38 -16.63
N SER A 143 13.76 -6.46 -16.90
CA SER A 143 14.48 -7.70 -17.16
C SER A 143 15.78 -7.76 -16.35
N ILE A 144 16.44 -8.92 -16.36
CA ILE A 144 17.68 -9.15 -15.59
C ILE A 144 18.80 -8.17 -15.96
N THR A 145 18.82 -7.77 -17.23
CA THR A 145 19.64 -6.67 -17.74
C THR A 145 18.74 -5.43 -17.86
N SER A 146 18.98 -4.44 -17.00
CA SER A 146 18.32 -3.15 -17.07
C SER A 146 19.13 -2.20 -17.96
N ARG A 147 18.44 -1.34 -18.69
CA ARG A 147 19.07 -0.25 -19.43
C ARG A 147 19.14 0.98 -18.54
N PRO A 148 20.19 1.81 -18.65
CA PRO A 148 20.29 3.06 -17.88
C PRO A 148 19.07 3.98 -18.11
N THR A 149 18.58 4.03 -19.36
CA THR A 149 17.39 4.81 -19.72
C THR A 149 16.17 4.39 -18.90
N LEU A 150 15.93 3.08 -18.77
CA LEU A 150 14.79 2.54 -18.01
C LEU A 150 14.86 2.92 -16.52
N SER A 151 16.07 2.92 -15.94
CA SER A 151 16.29 3.34 -14.55
C SER A 151 15.88 4.80 -14.34
N GLN A 152 16.28 5.69 -15.24
CA GLN A 152 15.92 7.11 -15.19
C GLN A 152 14.41 7.33 -15.39
N TRP A 153 13.76 6.56 -16.28
CA TRP A 153 12.30 6.58 -16.45
C TRP A 153 11.57 6.24 -15.15
N ILE A 154 12.00 5.17 -14.48
CA ILE A 154 11.43 4.73 -13.20
C ILE A 154 11.62 5.79 -12.12
N TRP A 155 12.82 6.37 -12.03
CA TRP A 155 13.11 7.44 -11.07
C TRP A 155 12.18 8.65 -11.26
N LYS A 156 12.05 9.15 -12.49
CA LYS A 156 11.15 10.28 -12.79
C LYS A 156 9.68 9.96 -12.51
N LEU A 157 9.25 8.73 -12.78
CA LEU A 157 7.90 8.28 -12.43
C LEU A 157 7.67 8.26 -10.92
N PHE A 158 8.61 7.74 -10.13
CA PHE A 158 8.50 7.77 -8.67
C PHE A 158 8.52 9.18 -8.09
N LEU A 159 9.28 10.11 -8.70
CA LEU A 159 9.23 11.52 -8.32
C LEU A 159 7.83 12.12 -8.56
N ARG A 160 7.16 11.72 -9.65
CA ARG A 160 5.82 12.21 -10.01
C ARG A 160 4.69 11.56 -9.20
N ILE A 161 4.79 10.28 -8.84
CA ILE A 161 3.72 9.55 -8.15
C ILE A 161 3.66 9.97 -6.68
N ASP A 162 2.54 10.51 -6.22
CA ASP A 162 2.34 10.89 -4.82
C ASP A 162 2.23 9.67 -3.89
N ASN A 163 2.53 9.85 -2.60
CA ASN A 163 2.45 8.77 -1.61
C ASN A 163 1.01 8.34 -1.27
N THR A 164 0.01 9.15 -1.63
CA THR A 164 -1.40 8.81 -1.43
C THR A 164 -1.84 7.87 -2.54
N LEU A 165 -1.74 6.56 -2.30
CA LEU A 165 -2.09 5.52 -3.27
C LEU A 165 -3.46 4.91 -2.96
N ASP A 166 -4.25 4.65 -4.01
CA ASP A 166 -5.41 3.77 -3.88
C ASP A 166 -4.98 2.29 -3.85
N ALA A 167 -5.94 1.38 -3.66
CA ALA A 167 -5.66 -0.06 -3.61
C ALA A 167 -5.11 -0.61 -4.94
N ASN A 168 -5.56 -0.12 -6.09
CA ASN A 168 -5.14 -0.59 -7.41
C ASN A 168 -3.73 -0.11 -7.75
N GLU A 169 -3.42 1.13 -7.40
CA GLU A 169 -2.13 1.79 -7.55
C GLU A 169 -1.09 1.15 -6.64
N THR A 170 -1.48 0.87 -5.39
CA THR A 170 -0.67 0.08 -4.46
C THR A 170 -0.35 -1.29 -5.04
N SER A 171 -1.35 -2.00 -5.59
CA SER A 171 -1.13 -3.29 -6.25
C SER A 171 -0.15 -3.18 -7.42
N THR A 172 -0.28 -2.13 -8.24
CA THR A 172 0.57 -1.91 -9.42
C THR A 172 2.03 -1.66 -9.02
N ILE A 173 2.25 -0.83 -8.00
CA ILE A 173 3.60 -0.58 -7.44
C ILE A 173 4.14 -1.87 -6.82
N ARG A 174 3.33 -2.60 -6.06
CA ARG A 174 3.74 -3.86 -5.45
C ARG A 174 4.13 -4.91 -6.48
N ASP A 175 3.45 -4.97 -7.63
CA ASP A 175 3.83 -5.86 -8.73
C ASP A 175 5.18 -5.51 -9.34
N LEU A 176 5.51 -4.21 -9.44
CA LEU A 176 6.85 -3.77 -9.82
C LEU A 176 7.90 -4.21 -8.78
N GLY A 177 7.60 -4.03 -7.49
CA GLY A 177 8.47 -4.46 -6.40
C GLY A 177 8.72 -5.97 -6.40
N LYS A 178 7.67 -6.79 -6.53
CA LYS A 178 7.78 -8.25 -6.69
C LYS A 178 8.61 -8.65 -7.91
N LYS A 179 8.45 -7.94 -9.02
CA LYS A 179 9.25 -8.18 -10.23
C LYS A 179 10.72 -7.85 -9.98
N ALA A 180 11.02 -6.74 -9.32
CA ALA A 180 12.37 -6.36 -8.94
C ALA A 180 13.00 -7.39 -7.98
N LEU A 181 12.25 -7.88 -6.99
CA LEU A 181 12.70 -8.94 -6.07
C LEU A 181 13.04 -10.24 -6.81
N LYS A 182 12.16 -10.68 -7.72
CA LYS A 182 12.41 -11.85 -8.57
C LYS A 182 13.65 -11.67 -9.44
N ILE A 183 13.92 -10.46 -9.92
CA ILE A 183 15.12 -10.17 -10.69
C ILE A 183 16.36 -10.21 -9.79
N LYS A 184 16.29 -9.61 -8.60
CA LYS A 184 17.37 -9.63 -7.60
C LYS A 184 17.81 -11.05 -7.27
N ALA A 185 16.85 -11.95 -6.99
CA ALA A 185 17.12 -13.36 -6.72
C ALA A 185 17.82 -14.06 -7.91
N LYS A 186 17.36 -13.81 -9.14
CA LYS A 186 18.02 -14.34 -10.34
C LYS A 186 19.41 -13.76 -10.57
N GLN A 187 19.62 -12.49 -10.20
CA GLN A 187 20.93 -11.84 -10.31
C GLN A 187 21.94 -12.41 -9.31
N SER A 188 21.49 -12.89 -8.13
CA SER A 188 22.35 -13.60 -7.18
C SER A 188 22.65 -15.04 -7.59
N GLU A 189 21.72 -15.71 -8.28
CA GLU A 189 21.89 -17.10 -8.77
C GLU A 189 22.71 -17.19 -10.07
N SER A 190 22.81 -16.09 -10.81
CA SER A 190 23.51 -16.06 -12.09
C SER A 190 25.03 -16.07 -11.90
N GLU A 191 25.72 -17.06 -12.47
CA GLU A 191 27.19 -17.15 -12.50
C GLU A 191 27.83 -16.07 -13.39
N THR A 192 27.05 -15.42 -14.26
CA THR A 192 27.54 -14.32 -15.10
C THR A 192 27.53 -13.00 -14.35
N GLU A 193 28.59 -12.19 -14.55
CA GLU A 193 28.66 -10.83 -14.00
C GLU A 193 27.45 -10.00 -14.41
N VAL A 194 26.55 -9.78 -13.45
CA VAL A 194 25.40 -8.92 -13.63
C VAL A 194 25.86 -7.46 -13.61
N ASP A 195 25.46 -6.73 -14.64
CA ASP A 195 25.70 -5.31 -14.80
C ASP A 195 25.32 -4.49 -13.54
N SER A 196 26.24 -3.64 -13.09
CA SER A 196 26.09 -2.81 -11.89
C SER A 196 24.88 -1.87 -11.96
N ILE A 197 24.54 -1.38 -13.15
CA ILE A 197 23.38 -0.50 -13.35
C ILE A 197 22.08 -1.25 -13.11
N SER A 198 22.04 -2.51 -13.53
CA SER A 198 20.91 -3.41 -13.31
C SER A 198 20.68 -3.70 -11.83
N LYS A 199 21.75 -3.95 -11.06
CA LYS A 199 21.66 -4.12 -9.59
C LYS A 199 21.17 -2.85 -8.91
N TYR A 200 21.80 -1.71 -9.22
CA TYR A 200 21.41 -0.41 -8.69
C TYR A 200 19.93 -0.11 -8.93
N THR A 201 19.44 -0.35 -10.15
CA THR A 201 18.04 -0.07 -10.52
C THR A 201 17.07 -0.90 -9.69
N VAL A 202 17.38 -2.19 -9.51
CA VAL A 202 16.54 -3.11 -8.72
C VAL A 202 16.53 -2.71 -7.25
N ASP A 203 17.69 -2.40 -6.67
CA ASP A 203 17.80 -1.97 -5.28
C ASP A 203 17.11 -0.61 -5.05
N MET A 204 17.23 0.33 -5.98
CA MET A 204 16.52 1.61 -5.98
C MET A 204 15.00 1.42 -6.03
N ILE A 205 14.49 0.50 -6.84
CA ILE A 205 13.06 0.17 -6.88
C ILE A 205 12.60 -0.38 -5.53
N LEU A 206 13.32 -1.36 -4.99
CA LEU A 206 12.94 -2.01 -3.74
C LEU A 206 12.94 -1.03 -2.57
N ILE A 207 13.95 -0.15 -2.46
CA ILE A 207 14.01 0.81 -1.36
C ILE A 207 12.90 1.85 -1.42
N ILE A 208 12.61 2.41 -2.61
CA ILE A 208 11.54 3.40 -2.75
C ILE A 208 10.18 2.74 -2.47
N ILE A 209 9.93 1.55 -3.01
CA ILE A 209 8.68 0.83 -2.78
C ILE A 209 8.51 0.43 -1.31
N GLY A 210 9.57 -0.06 -0.69
CA GLY A 210 9.55 -0.50 0.70
C GLY A 210 9.43 0.65 1.69
N LYS A 211 10.32 1.65 1.60
CA LYS A 211 10.42 2.73 2.59
C LYS A 211 9.52 3.92 2.29
N TYR A 212 9.40 4.35 1.03
CA TYR A 212 8.61 5.52 0.68
C TYR A 212 7.11 5.18 0.57
N PHE A 213 6.76 4.10 -0.15
CA PHE A 213 5.38 3.66 -0.32
C PHE A 213 4.89 2.66 0.77
N GLY A 214 5.71 2.42 1.79
CA GLY A 214 5.35 1.63 2.98
C GLY A 214 5.18 0.13 2.76
N GLN A 215 5.64 -0.43 1.64
CA GLN A 215 5.56 -1.87 1.34
C GLN A 215 6.75 -2.63 1.94
N LEU A 216 6.91 -2.56 3.26
CA LEU A 216 8.06 -3.13 3.98
C LEU A 216 8.17 -4.65 3.82
N ASP A 217 7.07 -5.35 3.54
CA ASP A 217 7.03 -6.79 3.25
C ASP A 217 7.89 -7.20 2.06
N LEU A 218 8.26 -6.26 1.18
CA LEU A 218 9.09 -6.50 0.01
C LEU A 218 10.59 -6.34 0.26
N LEU A 219 11.01 -5.87 1.44
CA LEU A 219 12.41 -5.68 1.80
C LEU A 219 13.05 -6.90 2.49
N SER A 220 12.26 -7.95 2.76
CA SER A 220 12.68 -9.18 3.41
C SER A 220 13.29 -10.21 2.46
#